data_AF-A0A162JMV4-F1
#
_entry.id   AF-A0A162JMV4-F1
#
_cell.length_a   1.000
_cell.length_b   1.000
_cell.length_c   1.000
_cell.angle_alpha   90.00
_cell.angle_beta   90.00
_cell.angle_gamma   90.00
#
_symmetry.space_group_name_H-M   'P 1'
#
loop_
_entity.id
_entity.type
_entity.pdbx_description
1 polymer ?
#
loop_
_entity_poly.entity_id
_entity_poly.type
_entity_poly.pdbx_seq_one_letter_code
_entity_poly.pdbx_strand_id
1 'polypeptide(L)' 'MAQTVMMAFAAGSQWECLGKNIAQLELNLVFAELFRHFEFTLVDPANPWKSFNAGMFSQSNLNIAVTRRSAA' A
#
# COMPACT_ATOMS: atom_id res chain seq x y z
N MET A 1 -9.70 -1.56 9.94
CA MET A 1 -9.62 -1.75 8.47
C MET A 1 -11.00 -2.06 7.94
N ALA A 2 -11.39 -1.48 6.80
CA ALA A 2 -12.69 -1.74 6.19
C ALA A 2 -12.78 -3.18 5.64
N GLN A 3 -13.96 -3.80 5.72
CA GLN A 3 -14.21 -5.19 5.30
C GLN A 3 -13.81 -5.45 3.84
N THR A 4 -13.91 -4.44 2.97
CA THR A 4 -13.52 -4.51 1.55
C THR A 4 -12.02 -4.74 1.34
N VAL A 5 -11.16 -4.23 2.23
CA VAL A 5 -9.70 -4.41 2.16
C VAL A 5 -9.30 -5.85 2.46
N MET A 6 -10.09 -6.56 3.28
CA MET A 6 -9.82 -7.93 3.69
C MET A 6 -10.09 -8.96 2.59
N MET A 7 -10.83 -8.59 1.52
CA MET A 7 -11.03 -9.48 0.37
C MET A 7 -9.73 -9.81 -0.36
N ALA A 8 -8.69 -8.96 -0.25
CA ALA A 8 -7.36 -9.26 -0.79
C ALA A 8 -6.74 -10.54 -0.17
N PHE A 9 -7.17 -10.91 1.03
CA PHE A 9 -6.71 -12.10 1.74
C PHE A 9 -7.72 -13.26 1.70
N ALA A 10 -8.78 -13.14 0.89
CA ALA A 10 -9.98 -13.98 0.92
C ALA A 10 -10.65 -14.01 2.31
N ALA A 11 -11.86 -13.45 2.42
CA ALA A 11 -12.56 -13.38 3.70
C ALA A 11 -13.59 -14.51 3.85
N GLY A 12 -13.65 -15.14 5.02
CA GLY A 12 -14.77 -16.03 5.41
C GLY A 12 -14.83 -17.39 4.71
N SER A 13 -13.72 -17.88 4.16
CA SER A 13 -13.65 -19.21 3.52
C SER A 13 -12.42 -20.00 3.99
N GLN A 14 -12.37 -21.30 3.67
CA GLN A 14 -11.21 -22.18 3.94
C GLN A 14 -9.92 -21.76 3.23
N TRP A 15 -10.00 -20.80 2.29
CA TRP A 15 -8.88 -20.29 1.51
C TRP A 15 -8.38 -18.94 2.01
N GLU A 16 -8.76 -18.54 3.22
CA GLU A 16 -8.25 -17.32 3.84
C GLU A 16 -6.73 -17.40 4.02
N CYS A 17 -6.04 -16.32 3.69
CA CYS A 17 -4.60 -16.22 3.86
C CYS A 17 -4.22 -16.34 5.34
N LEU A 18 -3.54 -17.44 5.69
CA LEU A 18 -3.00 -17.67 7.04
C LEU A 18 -2.02 -16.57 7.47
N GLY A 19 -1.31 -15.97 6.51
CA GLY A 19 -0.34 -14.90 6.73
C GLY A 19 -0.93 -13.50 6.87
N LYS A 20 -2.27 -13.32 6.85
CA LYS A 20 -2.91 -11.98 6.84
C LYS A 20 -2.44 -11.08 7.98
N ASN A 21 -2.26 -11.64 9.18
CA ASN A 21 -1.84 -10.87 10.35
C ASN A 21 -0.38 -10.40 10.24
N ILE A 22 0.49 -11.24 9.69
CA ILE A 22 1.91 -10.92 9.49
C ILE A 22 2.03 -9.84 8.41
N ALA A 23 1.35 -10.03 7.28
CA ALA A 23 1.32 -9.04 6.21
C ALA A 23 0.80 -7.68 6.71
N GLN A 24 -0.26 -7.68 7.52
CA GLN A 24 -0.77 -6.44 8.12
C GLN A 24 0.22 -5.79 9.09
N LEU A 25 0.92 -6.58 9.91
CA LEU A 25 1.94 -6.06 10.82
C LEU A 25 3.08 -5.38 10.04
N GLU A 26 3.63 -6.08 9.04
CA GLU A 26 4.72 -5.56 8.23
C GLU A 26 4.33 -4.29 7.48
N LEU A 27 3.14 -4.29 6.85
CA LEU A 27 2.61 -3.11 6.15
C LEU A 27 2.46 -1.92 7.10
N ASN A 28 1.91 -2.13 8.30
CA ASN A 28 1.74 -1.05 9.27
C ASN A 28 3.08 -0.48 9.76
N LEU A 29 4.07 -1.34 10.02
CA LEU A 29 5.40 -0.91 10.43
C LEU A 29 6.06 -0.07 9.33
N VAL A 30 6.03 -0.56 8.10
CA VAL A 30 6.61 0.13 6.93
C VAL A 30 5.91 1.47 6.70
N PHE A 31 4.57 1.52 6.66
CA PHE A 31 3.85 2.77 6.44
C PHE A 31 4.09 3.79 7.55
N ALA A 32 4.12 3.34 8.82
CA ALA A 32 4.38 4.23 9.95
C ALA A 32 5.80 4.83 9.88
N GLU A 33 6.81 4.01 9.58
CA GLU A 33 8.19 4.48 9.47
C GLU A 33 8.39 5.41 8.27
N LEU A 34 7.84 5.04 7.11
CA LEU A 34 7.94 5.83 5.90
C LEU A 34 7.30 7.21 6.06
N PHE A 35 6.08 7.30 6.60
CA PHE A 35 5.41 8.59 6.80
C PHE A 35 6.01 9.42 7.94
N ARG A 36 6.71 8.79 8.89
CA ARG A 36 7.44 9.50 9.94
C ARG A 36 8.70 10.18 9.39
N HIS A 37 9.43 9.50 8.51
CA HIS A 37 10.73 9.97 8.04
C HIS A 37 10.70 10.70 6.70
N PHE A 38 9.71 10.44 5.86
CA PHE A 38 9.65 10.95 4.51
C PHE A 38 8.33 11.67 4.27
N GLU A 39 8.40 12.68 3.42
CA GLU A 39 7.25 13.35 2.85
C GLU A 39 7.13 12.93 1.40
N PHE A 40 5.94 12.50 1.02
CA PHE A 40 5.61 11.99 -0.32
C PHE A 40 4.71 13.00 -1.02
N THR A 41 5.07 13.39 -2.24
CA THR A 41 4.28 14.30 -3.09
C THR A 41 4.07 13.70 -4.47
N LEU A 42 2.86 13.82 -5.00
CA LEU A 42 2.56 13.37 -6.37
C LEU A 42 3.15 14.36 -7.36
N VAL A 43 3.94 13.86 -8.32
CA VAL A 43 4.55 14.72 -9.36
C VAL A 43 3.48 15.24 -10.31
N ASP A 44 2.52 14.40 -10.66
CA ASP A 44 1.42 14.75 -11.54
C ASP A 44 0.10 14.18 -11.00
N PRO A 45 -0.71 15.00 -10.31
CA PRO A 45 -2.00 14.55 -9.79
C PRO A 45 -3.08 14.46 -10.88
N ALA A 46 -2.87 15.04 -12.06
CA ALA A 46 -3.85 15.05 -13.14
C ALA A 46 -3.81 13.75 -13.95
N ASN A 47 -2.65 13.09 -14.01
CA ASN A 47 -2.48 11.82 -14.70
C ASN A 47 -2.55 10.64 -13.71
N PRO A 48 -3.63 9.83 -13.73
CA PRO A 48 -3.78 8.70 -12.83
C PRO A 48 -2.80 7.57 -13.16
N TRP A 49 -2.51 6.74 -12.14
CA TRP A 49 -1.74 5.52 -12.34
C TRP A 49 -2.49 4.52 -13.23
N LYS A 50 -1.74 3.69 -13.96
CA LYS A 50 -2.31 2.59 -14.76
C LYS A 50 -2.30 1.32 -13.93
N SER A 51 -3.46 0.69 -13.78
CA SER A 51 -3.59 -0.60 -13.10
C SER A 51 -3.83 -1.73 -14.11
N PHE A 52 -3.13 -2.83 -13.91
CA PHE A 52 -3.32 -4.08 -14.63
C PHE A 52 -3.52 -5.21 -13.61
N ASN A 53 -4.47 -6.11 -13.87
CA ASN A 53 -4.74 -7.24 -13.00
C ASN A 53 -4.65 -8.54 -13.81
N ALA A 54 -3.73 -9.41 -13.41
CA ALA A 54 -3.64 -10.80 -13.85
C ALA A 54 -3.39 -11.70 -12.63
N GLY A 55 -4.34 -11.69 -11.68
CA GLY A 55 -4.23 -12.37 -10.38
C GLY A 55 -3.57 -11.54 -9.29
N MET A 56 -2.74 -10.55 -9.68
CA MET A 56 -2.20 -9.52 -8.80
C MET A 56 -2.39 -8.14 -9.45
N PHE A 57 -2.73 -7.13 -8.65
CA PHE A 57 -2.79 -5.75 -9.12
C PHE A 57 -1.37 -5.20 -9.29
N SER A 58 -0.96 -4.97 -10.53
CA SER A 58 0.25 -4.23 -10.87
C SER A 58 -0.13 -2.81 -11.23
N GLN A 59 0.47 -1.84 -10.54
CA GLN A 59 0.25 -0.41 -10.77
C GLN A 59 1.52 0.20 -11.34
N SER A 60 1.39 1.03 -12.39
CA SER A 60 2.50 1.69 -13.08
C SER A 60 2.20 3.17 -13.33
N ASN A 61 3.25 3.97 -13.50
CA ASN A 61 3.17 5.43 -13.72
C ASN A 61 2.65 6.23 -12.51
N LEU A 62 2.85 5.73 -11.29
CA LEU A 62 2.66 6.52 -10.08
C LEU A 62 3.97 7.22 -9.72
N ASN A 63 4.21 8.38 -10.33
CA ASN A 63 5.43 9.14 -10.10
C ASN A 63 5.32 9.97 -8.81
N ILE A 64 6.22 9.71 -7.86
CA ILE A 64 6.21 10.32 -6.52
C ILE A 64 7.57 10.98 -6.28
N ALA A 65 7.57 12.22 -5.82
CA ALA A 65 8.75 12.88 -5.27
C ALA A 65 8.80 12.65 -3.76
N VAL A 66 9.95 12.19 -3.27
CA VAL A 66 10.18 11.82 -1.87
C VAL A 66 11.25 12.72 -1.27
N THR A 67 10.93 13.40 -0.18
CA THR A 67 11.88 14.24 0.57
C THR A 67 12.05 13.69 1.98
N ARG A 68 13.29 13.73 2.49
CA ARG A 68 13.57 13.32 3.87
C ARG A 68 13.15 14.45 4.82
N ARG A 69 12.32 14.14 5.81
CA ARG A 69 11.97 15.06 6.89
C ARG A 69 13.21 15.25 7.77
N SER A 70 13.66 16.50 7.94
CA SER A 70 14.68 16.80 8.95
C SER A 70 14.08 16.55 10.33
N ALA A 71 14.81 15.86 11.20
CA ALA A 71 14.40 15.69 12.59
C ALA A 71 14.17 17.09 13.19
N ALA A 72 12.95 17.33 13.67
CA ALA A 72 12.67 18.41 14.61
C ALA A 72 13.24 18.02 15.98
#